data_AF-A0A977NMB1-F1
#
_entry.id   AF-A0A977NMB1-F1
#
_cell.length_a   1.000
_cell.length_b   1.000
_cell.length_c   1.000
_cell.angle_alpha   90.00
_cell.angle_beta   90.00
_cell.angle_gamma   90.00
#
_symmetry.space_group_name_H-M   'P 1'
#
loop_
_entity.id
_entity.type
_entity.pdbx_description
1 polymer ?
#
loop_
_entity_poly.entity_id
_entity_poly.type
_entity_poly.pdbx_seq_one_letter_code
_entity_poly.pdbx_strand_id
1 'polypeptide(L)'
;MHDPTTERQRGKAAIDAAHAGIAREDEGKVSALISDAYGVDSAEALDIHTNYHAERIISALEKRARENGMGKDAFDAKVQDLDVASQAYQVATGQLAEAAAVDIMFRNLYRMESKGRDNDRYVNFYG
;
A
#
# COMPACT_ATOMS: atom_id res chain seq x y z
N MET A 1 3.27 9.84 31.23
CA MET A 1 3.51 8.70 30.32
C MET A 1 2.60 8.93 29.13
N HIS A 2 3.17 9.32 27.99
CA HIS A 2 2.44 9.52 26.74
C HIS A 2 2.42 8.17 26.03
N ASP A 3 1.25 7.64 25.71
CA ASP A 3 1.12 6.31 25.09
C ASP A 3 1.00 6.48 23.56
N PRO A 4 2.07 6.26 22.78
CA PRO A 4 2.11 6.53 21.34
C PRO A 4 1.14 5.64 20.53
N THR A 5 0.66 4.56 21.12
CA THR A 5 -0.35 3.65 20.57
C THR A 5 -1.73 4.30 20.47
N THR A 6 -2.08 5.17 21.42
CA THR A 6 -3.39 5.82 21.49
C THR A 6 -3.49 6.95 20.46
N GLU A 7 -2.39 7.67 20.22
CA GLU A 7 -2.32 8.72 19.19
C GLU A 7 -2.40 8.14 17.78
N ARG A 8 -1.71 7.03 17.51
CA ARG A 8 -1.81 6.30 16.23
C ARG A 8 -3.25 5.84 15.93
N GLN A 9 -3.98 5.36 16.93
CA GLN A 9 -5.38 4.95 16.75
C GLN A 9 -6.31 6.15 16.46
N ARG A 10 -6.06 7.31 17.08
CA ARG A 10 -6.80 8.55 16.78
C ARG A 10 -6.49 9.08 15.37
N GLY A 11 -5.23 8.97 14.94
CA GLY A 11 -4.79 9.25 13.57
C GLY A 11 -5.54 8.41 12.53
N LYS A 12 -5.59 7.09 12.73
CA LYS A 12 -6.27 6.19 11.81
C LYS A 12 -7.79 6.44 11.75
N ALA A 13 -8.43 6.65 12.91
CA ALA A 13 -9.88 6.83 12.98
C ALA A 13 -10.37 8.13 12.30
N ALA A 14 -9.62 9.23 12.39
CA ALA A 14 -10.03 10.47 11.71
C ALA A 14 -9.74 10.43 10.20
N ILE A 15 -8.73 9.69 9.74
CA ILE A 15 -8.55 9.41 8.31
C ILE A 15 -9.71 8.54 7.79
N ASP A 16 -10.06 7.45 8.49
CA ASP A 16 -11.20 6.61 8.11
C ASP A 16 -12.51 7.41 8.10
N ALA A 17 -12.69 8.37 9.02
CA ALA A 17 -13.83 9.29 9.03
C ALA A 17 -13.82 10.27 7.85
N ALA A 18 -12.65 10.78 7.45
CA ALA A 18 -12.51 11.60 6.25
C ALA A 18 -12.88 10.79 4.98
N HIS A 19 -12.48 9.53 4.90
CA HIS A 19 -12.82 8.66 3.77
C HIS A 19 -14.27 8.15 3.78
N ALA A 20 -14.97 8.14 4.92
CA ALA A 20 -16.31 7.55 5.05
C ALA A 20 -17.42 8.23 4.22
N GLY A 21 -17.15 9.41 3.63
CA GLY A 21 -18.12 10.16 2.81
C GLY A 21 -17.58 10.67 1.47
N ILE A 22 -16.35 10.34 1.10
CA ILE A 22 -15.68 10.89 -0.08
C ILE A 22 -15.76 9.88 -1.22
N ALA A 23 -16.35 10.30 -2.35
CA ALA A 23 -16.31 9.53 -3.59
C ALA A 23 -14.85 9.46 -4.07
N ARG A 24 -14.45 8.35 -4.71
CA ARG A 24 -13.09 8.15 -5.26
C ARG A 24 -12.56 9.30 -6.15
N GLU A 25 -13.46 10.16 -6.64
CA GLU A 25 -13.20 11.30 -7.52
C GLU A 25 -12.67 12.53 -6.76
N ASP A 26 -12.75 12.54 -5.43
CA ASP A 26 -12.34 13.65 -4.56
C ASP A 26 -11.07 13.33 -3.73
N GLU A 27 -10.40 12.21 -4.01
CA GLU A 27 -9.21 11.73 -3.28
C GLU A 27 -8.11 12.80 -3.17
N GLY A 28 -7.90 13.59 -4.22
CA GLY A 28 -6.93 14.70 -4.22
C GLY A 28 -7.26 15.84 -3.25
N LYS A 29 -8.47 15.90 -2.69
CA LYS A 29 -8.88 16.89 -1.67
C LYS A 29 -8.66 16.39 -0.25
N VAL A 30 -8.43 15.09 -0.05
CA VAL A 30 -8.33 14.47 1.27
C VAL A 30 -7.11 14.99 2.04
N SER A 31 -5.99 15.23 1.37
CA SER A 31 -4.82 15.85 2.02
C SER A 31 -5.11 17.23 2.60
N ALA A 32 -5.97 18.03 1.96
CA ALA A 32 -6.39 19.32 2.51
C ALA A 32 -7.28 19.14 3.75
N LEU A 33 -8.17 18.14 3.75
CA LEU A 33 -9.00 17.80 4.91
C LEU A 33 -8.16 17.27 6.08
N ILE A 34 -7.12 16.48 5.80
CA ILE A 34 -6.17 16.01 6.82
C ILE A 34 -5.39 17.20 7.41
N SER A 35 -4.90 18.11 6.56
CA SER A 35 -4.21 19.32 7.01
C SER A 35 -5.10 20.15 7.96
N ASP A 36 -6.37 20.36 7.60
CA ASP A 36 -7.34 21.09 8.43
C ASP A 36 -7.66 20.34 9.74
N ALA A 37 -7.88 19.03 9.67
CA ALA A 37 -8.27 18.21 10.83
C ALA A 37 -7.14 18.06 11.87
N TYR A 38 -5.89 17.96 11.41
CA TYR A 38 -4.73 17.73 12.28
C TYR A 38 -3.89 18.99 12.54
N GLY A 39 -4.17 20.10 11.85
CA GLY A 39 -3.39 21.33 11.95
C GLY A 39 -1.94 21.19 11.46
N VAL A 40 -1.71 20.24 10.55
CA VAL A 40 -0.39 19.96 9.95
C VAL A 40 -0.25 20.65 8.61
N ASP A 41 0.98 20.84 8.14
CA ASP A 41 1.21 21.43 6.82
C ASP A 41 0.80 20.48 5.67
N SER A 42 0.75 21.02 4.46
CA SER A 42 0.30 20.27 3.28
C SER A 42 1.21 19.11 2.89
N ALA A 43 2.51 19.20 3.18
CA ALA A 43 3.46 18.13 2.86
C ALA A 43 3.27 16.98 3.87
N GLU A 44 3.19 17.30 5.16
CA GLU A 44 2.91 16.32 6.21
C GLU A 44 1.54 15.66 6.02
N ALA A 45 0.50 16.42 5.65
CA ALA A 45 -0.81 15.86 5.34
C ALA A 45 -0.78 14.90 4.14
N LEU A 46 0.01 15.20 3.11
CA LEU A 46 0.19 14.33 1.96
C LEU A 46 0.96 13.06 2.31
N ASP A 47 1.95 13.15 3.17
CA ASP A 47 2.69 11.98 3.66
C ASP A 47 1.79 11.08 4.52
N ILE A 48 0.98 11.66 5.41
CA ILE A 48 -0.03 10.93 6.19
C ILE A 48 -1.01 10.20 5.25
N HIS A 49 -1.50 10.89 4.23
CA HIS A 49 -2.43 10.33 3.26
C HIS A 49 -1.79 9.22 2.42
N THR A 50 -0.55 9.41 1.99
CA THR A 50 0.23 8.41 1.25
C THR A 50 0.45 7.15 2.10
N ASN A 51 0.82 7.32 3.37
CA ASN A 51 1.00 6.21 4.30
C ASN A 51 -0.31 5.43 4.52
N TYR A 52 -1.44 6.13 4.60
CA TYR A 52 -2.76 5.49 4.69
C TYR A 52 -3.02 4.54 3.51
N HIS A 53 -2.80 5.01 2.28
CA HIS A 53 -2.97 4.15 1.10
C HIS A 53 -1.93 3.04 1.00
N ALA A 54 -0.69 3.29 1.43
CA ALA A 54 0.35 2.25 1.44
C ALA A 54 -0.07 1.05 2.32
N GLU A 55 -0.59 1.29 3.53
CA GLU A 55 -1.08 0.22 4.41
C GLU A 55 -2.23 -0.58 3.77
N ARG A 56 -3.16 0.12 3.11
CA ARG A 56 -4.33 -0.48 2.47
C ARG A 56 -3.95 -1.32 1.25
N ILE A 57 -3.06 -0.80 0.41
CA ILE A 57 -2.52 -1.51 -0.75
C ILE A 57 -1.80 -2.78 -0.29
N ILE A 58 -0.92 -2.70 0.71
CA ILE A 58 -0.21 -3.86 1.25
C ILE A 58 -1.19 -4.91 1.79
N SER A 59 -2.19 -4.49 2.57
CA SER A 59 -3.19 -5.40 3.15
C SER A 59 -4.02 -6.11 2.06
N ALA A 60 -4.44 -5.38 1.03
CA ALA A 60 -5.16 -5.95 -0.11
C ALA A 60 -4.27 -6.90 -0.93
N LEU A 61 -3.00 -6.54 -1.12
CA LEU A 61 -2.01 -7.34 -1.84
C LEU A 61 -1.72 -8.66 -1.09
N GLU A 62 -1.50 -8.60 0.23
CA GLU A 62 -1.27 -9.78 1.07
C GLU A 62 -2.48 -10.72 1.02
N LYS A 63 -3.71 -10.19 1.14
CA LYS A 63 -4.94 -10.97 1.01
C LYS A 63 -4.98 -11.70 -0.34
N ARG A 64 -4.79 -10.97 -1.44
CA ARG A 64 -4.84 -11.53 -2.79
C ARG A 64 -3.71 -12.54 -3.04
N ALA A 65 -2.51 -12.28 -2.54
CA ALA A 65 -1.37 -13.19 -2.66
C ALA A 65 -1.65 -14.52 -1.95
N ARG A 66 -2.21 -14.48 -0.73
CA ARG A 66 -2.64 -15.68 0.01
C ARG A 66 -3.71 -16.47 -0.74
N GLU A 67 -4.72 -15.78 -1.28
CA GLU A 67 -5.79 -16.41 -2.08
C GLU A 67 -5.26 -17.11 -3.35
N ASN A 68 -4.08 -16.71 -3.83
CA ASN A 68 -3.42 -17.32 -4.99
C ASN A 68 -2.22 -18.22 -4.61
N GLY A 69 -2.14 -18.63 -3.34
CA GLY A 69 -1.20 -19.66 -2.88
C GLY A 69 0.18 -19.16 -2.45
N MET A 70 0.40 -17.84 -2.37
CA MET A 70 1.66 -17.30 -1.86
C MET A 70 1.68 -17.35 -0.32
N GLY A 71 2.70 -17.99 0.24
CA GLY A 71 2.94 -18.02 1.68
C GLY A 71 3.38 -16.67 2.23
N LYS A 72 3.13 -16.43 3.53
CA LYS A 72 3.43 -15.15 4.20
C LYS A 72 4.91 -14.78 4.11
N ASP A 73 5.82 -15.71 4.37
CA ASP A 73 7.27 -15.43 4.33
C ASP A 73 7.73 -15.03 2.92
N ALA A 74 7.17 -15.68 1.89
CA ALA A 74 7.46 -15.35 0.49
C ALA A 74 6.90 -13.97 0.10
N PHE A 75 5.76 -13.60 0.65
CA PHE A 75 5.17 -12.28 0.48
C PHE A 75 6.04 -11.21 1.17
N ASP A 76 6.36 -11.39 2.45
CA ASP A 76 7.15 -10.44 3.25
C ASP A 76 8.55 -10.20 2.67
N ALA A 77 9.16 -11.23 2.07
CA ALA A 77 10.44 -11.10 1.39
C ALA A 77 10.35 -10.28 0.09
N LYS A 78 9.27 -10.43 -0.68
CA LYS A 78 9.12 -9.80 -2.01
C LYS A 78 8.47 -8.41 -1.95
N VAL A 79 7.64 -8.14 -0.94
CA VAL A 79 6.94 -6.86 -0.81
C VAL A 79 7.92 -5.71 -0.56
N GLN A 80 9.09 -5.99 0.04
CA GLN A 80 10.15 -5.01 0.27
C GLN A 80 10.77 -4.48 -1.03
N ASP A 81 10.72 -5.26 -2.10
CA ASP A 81 11.24 -4.86 -3.42
C ASP A 81 10.19 -4.14 -4.28
N LEU A 82 8.94 -4.04 -3.81
CA LEU A 82 7.87 -3.36 -4.52
C LEU A 82 7.84 -1.86 -4.17
N ASP A 83 7.67 -1.03 -5.19
CA ASP A 83 7.53 0.42 -5.01
C ASP A 83 6.10 0.80 -4.56
N VAL A 84 5.75 0.42 -3.33
CA VAL A 84 4.44 0.71 -2.72
C VAL A 84 4.27 2.21 -2.51
N ALA A 85 5.34 2.91 -2.13
CA ALA A 85 5.31 4.33 -1.83
C ALA A 85 4.89 5.15 -3.06
N SER A 86 5.47 4.87 -4.24
CA SER A 86 5.07 5.59 -5.46
C SER A 86 3.62 5.31 -5.84
N GLN A 87 3.15 4.07 -5.72
CA GLN A 87 1.77 3.74 -6.05
C GLN A 87 0.79 4.40 -5.07
N ALA A 88 1.10 4.38 -3.77
CA ALA A 88 0.29 5.02 -2.75
C ALA A 88 0.22 6.53 -2.94
N TYR A 89 1.32 7.18 -3.33
CA TYR A 89 1.34 8.60 -3.65
C TYR A 89 0.44 8.96 -4.84
N GLN A 90 0.46 8.15 -5.90
CA GLN A 90 -0.42 8.33 -7.05
C GLN A 90 -1.89 8.17 -6.67
N VAL A 91 -2.20 7.29 -5.71
CA VAL A 91 -3.55 7.16 -5.17
C VAL A 91 -3.93 8.38 -4.34
N ALA A 92 -3.07 8.80 -3.41
CA ALA A 92 -3.29 9.95 -2.54
C ALA A 92 -3.49 11.28 -3.30
N THR A 93 -2.88 11.40 -4.48
CA THR A 93 -3.02 12.57 -5.37
C THR A 93 -4.18 12.43 -6.38
N GLY A 94 -4.93 11.32 -6.34
CA GLY A 94 -6.05 11.06 -7.24
C GLY A 94 -5.65 10.67 -8.67
N GLN A 95 -4.37 10.44 -8.93
CA GLN A 95 -3.85 10.03 -10.25
C GLN A 95 -4.15 8.56 -10.56
N LEU A 96 -4.33 7.73 -9.53
CA LEU A 96 -4.53 6.30 -9.66
C LEU A 96 -5.60 5.81 -8.68
N ALA A 97 -6.48 4.90 -9.11
CA ALA A 97 -7.41 4.26 -8.20
C ALA A 97 -6.69 3.18 -7.36
N GLU A 98 -7.03 3.05 -6.08
CA GLU A 98 -6.44 2.04 -5.17
C GLU A 98 -6.51 0.61 -5.75
N ALA A 99 -7.63 0.24 -6.38
CA ALA A 99 -7.78 -1.07 -7.01
C ALA A 99 -6.79 -1.29 -8.17
N ALA A 100 -6.53 -0.25 -8.97
CA ALA A 100 -5.56 -0.31 -10.06
C ALA A 100 -4.13 -0.40 -9.53
N ALA A 101 -3.80 0.31 -8.46
CA ALA A 101 -2.52 0.18 -7.76
C ALA A 101 -2.30 -1.26 -7.29
N VAL A 102 -3.30 -1.87 -6.64
CA VAL A 102 -3.24 -3.28 -6.20
C VAL A 102 -3.06 -4.23 -7.39
N ASP A 103 -3.74 -4.02 -8.52
CA ASP A 103 -3.59 -4.83 -9.72
C ASP A 103 -2.17 -4.75 -10.31
N ILE A 104 -1.60 -3.55 -10.41
CA ILE A 104 -0.24 -3.32 -10.89
C ILE A 104 0.76 -4.05 -9.98
N MET A 105 0.62 -3.86 -8.67
CA MET A 105 1.51 -4.44 -7.67
C MET A 105 1.43 -5.96 -7.64
N PHE A 106 0.23 -6.52 -7.77
CA PHE A 106 0.03 -7.96 -7.84
C PHE A 106 0.71 -8.58 -9.07
N ARG A 107 0.62 -7.94 -10.24
CA ARG A 107 1.34 -8.40 -11.44
C ARG A 107 2.85 -8.36 -11.25
N ASN A 108 3.38 -7.32 -10.60
CA ASN A 108 4.80 -7.20 -10.32
C ASN A 108 5.28 -8.29 -9.34
N LEU A 109 4.51 -8.52 -8.27
CA LEU A 109 4.78 -9.57 -7.29
C LEU A 109 4.87 -10.96 -7.95
N TYR A 110 3.93 -11.30 -8.84
CA TYR A 110 3.95 -12.57 -9.57
C TYR A 110 5.08 -12.67 -10.61
N ARG A 111 5.47 -11.56 -11.24
CA ARG A 111 6.66 -11.53 -12.09
C ARG A 111 7.94 -11.82 -11.29
N MET A 112 8.01 -11.35 -10.06
CA MET A 112 9.13 -11.65 -9.17
C MET A 112 9.10 -13.08 -8.64
N GLU A 113 7.92 -13.68 -8.44
CA GLU A 113 7.79 -15.09 -8.09
C GLU A 113 8.23 -16.01 -9.25
N SER A 114 7.78 -15.72 -10.47
CA SER A 114 8.13 -16.51 -11.68
C SER A 114 9.62 -16.42 -12.04
N LYS A 115 10.25 -15.24 -11.96
CA LYS A 115 11.70 -15.10 -12.15
C LYS A 115 12.53 -15.89 -11.13
N GLY A 116 12.03 -16.06 -9.91
CA GLY A 116 12.66 -16.93 -8.91
C GLY A 116 12.57 -18.42 -9.27
N ARG A 117 11.46 -18.85 -9.88
CA ARG A 117 11.26 -20.25 -10.34
C ARG A 117 12.03 -20.63 -11.61
N ASP A 118 12.45 -19.67 -12.41
CA ASP A 118 13.20 -19.95 -13.64
C ASP A 118 14.70 -20.19 -13.39
N ASN A 119 15.24 -19.71 -12.26
CA ASN A 119 16.62 -20.03 -11.85
C ASN A 119 16.76 -21.44 -11.24
N ASP A 120 15.69 -22.02 -10.69
CA ASP A 120 15.73 -23.35 -10.06
C ASP A 120 15.54 -24.51 -11.04
N ARG A 121 15.30 -24.23 -12.34
CA ARG A 121 15.06 -25.27 -13.36
C ARG A 121 16.27 -25.67 -14.18
N TYR A 122 17.47 -25.16 -13.86
CA TYR A 122 18.74 -25.64 -14.40
C TYR A 122 19.41 -26.61 -13.42
N VAL A 123 18.76 -27.72 -13.10
CA VAL A 123 19.44 -28.89 -12.53
C VAL A 123 20.00 -29.71 -13.68
N ASN A 124 21.32 -29.64 -13.81
CA ASN A 124 22.22 -30.36 -14.71
C ASN A 124 21.71 -31.70 -15.27
N PHE A 125 21.45 -31.73 -16.58
CA PHE A 125 21.70 -32.93 -17.39
C PHE A 125 23.10 -32.78 -17.96
N TYR A 126 24.13 -33.24 -17.23
CA TYR A 126 25.44 -33.74 -17.68
C TYR A 126 26.35 -33.80 -16.44
N GLY A 127 26.67 -35.02 -16.03
CA GLY A 127 27.52 -35.35 -14.88
C GLY A 127 27.35 -36.82 -14.51
#